data_AF-K0JRA0-F1
#
_entry.id   AF-K0JRA0-F1
#
_cell.length_a   1.000
_cell.length_b   1.000
_cell.length_c   1.000
_cell.angle_alpha   90.00
_cell.angle_beta   90.00
_cell.angle_gamma   90.00
#
_symmetry.space_group_name_H-M   'P 1'
#
loop_
_entity.id
_entity.type
_entity.pdbx_description
1 polymer ?
#
loop_
_entity_poly.entity_id
_entity_poly.type
_entity_poly.pdbx_seq_one_letter_code
_entity_poly.pdbx_strand_id
1 'polypeptide(L)'
;MADVATKAGVSRQSVYNEFGNKERIVHAVALYKTEEFLDGVRSRLSTAPDPVDGVRDSIAFVFERTAHDPLTRSVFGGANAEDMLPLVTTRGHPIMAAATDVYLEHFHLHYPWLSQERAELIAEHVVRLVISHLLTPSRDPVHAVVTITSALLLSPEPHSLDRTP
;
A
#
# COMPACT_ATOMS: atom_id res chain seq x y z
N MET A 1 25.41 6.73 6.11
CA MET A 1 26.23 5.72 6.83
C MET A 1 26.68 6.21 8.19
N ALA A 2 27.49 7.27 8.27
CA ALA A 2 28.00 7.80 9.54
C ALA A 2 26.91 8.19 10.55
N ASP A 3 25.90 8.92 10.09
CA ASP A 3 24.80 9.38 10.95
C ASP A 3 23.94 8.22 11.45
N VAL A 4 23.71 7.22 10.58
CA VAL A 4 22.99 5.98 10.94
C VAL A 4 23.76 5.22 12.02
N ALA A 5 25.06 5.03 11.83
CA ALA A 5 25.92 4.36 12.81
C ALA A 5 25.91 5.08 14.17
N THR A 6 26.02 6.42 14.15
CA THR A 6 26.00 7.26 15.34
C THR A 6 24.67 7.14 16.08
N LYS A 7 23.54 7.26 15.38
CA LYS A 7 22.20 7.15 15.97
C LYS A 7 21.87 5.74 16.45
N ALA A 8 22.39 4.70 15.80
CA ALA A 8 22.17 3.31 16.17
C ALA A 8 23.16 2.79 17.24
N GLY A 9 24.15 3.59 17.65
CA GLY A 9 25.14 3.18 18.66
C GLY A 9 26.10 2.08 18.18
N VAL A 10 26.33 1.96 16.86
CA VAL A 10 27.20 0.94 16.26
C VAL A 10 28.34 1.58 15.47
N SER A 11 29.35 0.77 15.10
CA SER A 11 30.45 1.27 14.27
C SER A 11 29.98 1.53 12.82
N ARG A 12 30.65 2.47 12.13
CA ARG A 12 30.43 2.67 10.68
C ARG A 12 30.65 1.38 9.90
N GLN A 13 31.66 0.60 10.27
CA GLN A 13 31.97 -0.68 9.65
C GLN A 13 30.81 -1.67 9.79
N SER A 14 30.15 -1.70 10.94
CA SER A 14 28.98 -2.56 11.17
C SER A 14 27.83 -2.21 10.22
N VAL A 15 27.51 -0.93 10.07
CA VAL A 15 26.48 -0.46 9.12
C VAL A 15 26.88 -0.78 7.67
N TYR A 16 28.16 -0.62 7.32
CA TYR A 16 28.67 -0.99 6.00
C TYR A 16 28.61 -2.50 5.75
N ASN A 17 28.94 -3.34 6.74
CA ASN A 17 28.90 -4.79 6.58
C ASN A 17 27.45 -5.29 6.38
N GLU A 18 26.49 -4.71 7.10
CA GLU A 18 25.09 -5.08 7.01
C GLU A 18 24.46 -4.60 5.69
N PHE A 19 24.56 -3.29 5.42
CA PHE A 19 23.82 -2.67 4.33
C PHE A 19 24.67 -2.37 3.10
N GLY A 20 25.99 -2.28 3.19
CA GLY A 20 26.88 -1.98 2.05
C GLY A 20 26.86 -0.51 1.63
N ASN A 21 25.70 0.02 1.25
CA ASN A 21 25.56 1.40 0.76
C ASN A 21 24.28 2.07 1.27
N LYS A 22 24.13 3.37 0.96
CA LYS A 22 22.98 4.18 1.37
C LYS A 22 21.68 3.64 0.75
N GLU A 23 21.73 3.22 -0.52
CA GLU A 23 20.57 2.74 -1.27
C GLU A 23 19.95 1.51 -0.62
N ARG A 24 20.78 0.56 -0.15
CA ARG A 24 20.31 -0.63 0.57
C ARG A 24 19.72 -0.29 1.94
N ILE A 25 20.22 0.74 2.63
CA ILE A 25 19.55 1.25 3.84
C ILE A 25 18.17 1.80 3.50
N VAL A 26 18.07 2.63 2.47
CA VAL A 26 16.80 3.24 2.06
C VAL A 26 15.77 2.16 1.67
N HIS A 27 16.18 1.13 0.92
CA HIS A 27 15.35 -0.03 0.61
C HIS A 27 14.91 -0.79 1.86
N ALA A 28 15.83 -1.10 2.77
CA ALA A 28 15.49 -1.80 4.01
C ALA A 28 14.49 -1.01 4.88
N VAL A 29 14.68 0.31 4.99
CA VAL A 29 13.75 1.20 5.70
C VAL A 29 12.39 1.23 5.02
N ALA A 30 12.34 1.28 3.69
CA ALA A 30 11.09 1.27 2.94
C ALA A 30 10.30 -0.04 3.12
N LEU A 31 10.98 -1.19 3.09
CA LEU A 31 10.37 -2.49 3.35
C LEU A 31 9.84 -2.58 4.79
N TYR A 32 10.66 -2.23 5.78
CA TYR A 32 10.26 -2.19 7.18
C TYR A 32 9.03 -1.31 7.41
N LYS A 33 9.01 -0.12 6.80
CA LYS A 33 7.87 0.79 6.87
C LYS A 33 6.64 0.26 6.14
N THR A 34 6.83 -0.43 5.03
CA THR A 34 5.73 -1.08 4.31
C THR A 34 5.07 -2.13 5.19
N GLU A 35 5.85 -2.98 5.88
CA GLU A 35 5.31 -3.98 6.81
C GLU A 35 4.49 -3.33 7.94
N GLU A 36 4.98 -2.25 8.56
CA GLU A 36 4.20 -1.51 9.59
C GLU A 36 2.83 -1.03 9.05
N PHE A 37 2.79 -0.54 7.82
CA PHE A 37 1.55 -0.11 7.18
C PHE A 37 0.63 -1.30 6.87
N LEU A 38 1.19 -2.38 6.34
CA LEU A 38 0.42 -3.58 5.99
C LEU A 38 -0.19 -4.25 7.21
N ASP A 39 0.51 -4.28 8.34
CA ASP A 39 -0.06 -4.79 9.60
C ASP A 39 -1.25 -3.96 10.07
N GLY A 40 -1.15 -2.65 9.94
CA GLY A 40 -2.26 -1.75 10.19
C GLY A 40 -3.44 -2.03 9.26
N VAL A 41 -3.20 -2.12 7.94
CA VAL A 41 -4.21 -2.46 6.93
C VAL A 41 -4.90 -3.78 7.25
N ARG A 42 -4.15 -4.87 7.46
CA ARG A 42 -4.69 -6.20 7.83
C ARG A 42 -5.57 -6.14 9.07
N SER A 43 -5.14 -5.39 10.08
CA SER A 43 -5.92 -5.20 11.31
C SER A 43 -7.27 -4.52 11.06
N ARG A 44 -7.36 -3.52 10.16
CA ARG A 44 -8.64 -2.85 9.86
C ARG A 44 -9.55 -3.73 9.01
N LEU A 45 -8.98 -4.39 8.00
CA LEU A 45 -9.70 -5.34 7.16
C LEU A 45 -10.33 -6.47 7.98
N SER A 46 -9.60 -7.03 8.95
CA SER A 46 -10.05 -8.18 9.75
C SER A 46 -11.01 -7.87 10.90
N THR A 47 -11.11 -6.61 11.34
CA THR A 47 -11.90 -6.23 12.54
C THR A 47 -13.23 -5.57 12.20
N ALA A 48 -13.40 -5.10 10.97
CA ALA A 48 -14.64 -4.46 10.53
C ALA A 48 -15.78 -5.49 10.37
N PRO A 49 -17.01 -5.18 10.84
CA PRO A 49 -18.16 -6.06 10.65
C PRO A 49 -18.58 -6.21 9.17
N ASP A 50 -18.44 -5.13 8.39
CA ASP A 50 -18.72 -5.11 6.97
C ASP A 50 -17.41 -5.08 6.16
N PRO A 51 -17.24 -5.90 5.11
CA PRO A 51 -16.00 -5.96 4.35
C PRO A 51 -15.64 -4.67 3.62
N VAL A 52 -16.63 -3.86 3.20
CA VAL A 52 -16.41 -2.57 2.55
C VAL A 52 -16.01 -1.52 3.59
N ASP A 53 -16.60 -1.56 4.79
CA ASP A 53 -16.15 -0.73 5.90
C ASP A 53 -14.70 -1.04 6.29
N GLY A 54 -14.29 -2.32 6.27
CA GLY A 54 -12.89 -2.72 6.46
C GLY A 54 -11.94 -2.08 5.44
N VAL A 55 -12.34 -2.06 4.16
CA VAL A 55 -11.59 -1.39 3.08
C VAL A 55 -11.54 0.13 3.30
N ARG A 56 -12.65 0.74 3.72
CA ARG A 56 -12.67 2.19 4.03
C ARG A 56 -11.72 2.52 5.17
N ASP A 57 -11.78 1.75 6.25
CA ASP A 57 -10.98 1.97 7.45
C ASP A 57 -9.50 1.72 7.18
N SER A 58 -9.16 0.71 6.38
CA SER A 58 -7.77 0.45 5.99
C SER A 58 -7.20 1.58 5.13
N ILE A 59 -7.97 2.11 4.18
CA ILE A 59 -7.56 3.23 3.34
C ILE A 59 -7.41 4.51 4.17
N ALA A 60 -8.40 4.83 5.02
CA ALA A 60 -8.35 5.96 5.92
C ALA A 60 -7.11 5.91 6.84
N PHE A 61 -6.82 4.72 7.38
CA PHE A 61 -5.62 4.48 8.17
C PHE A 61 -4.34 4.78 7.40
N VAL A 62 -4.22 4.37 6.13
CA VAL A 62 -3.03 4.68 5.31
C VAL A 62 -2.84 6.19 5.17
N PHE A 63 -3.89 6.94 4.81
CA PHE A 63 -3.79 8.40 4.68
C PHE A 63 -3.44 9.08 6.01
N GLU A 64 -4.09 8.70 7.10
CA GLU A 64 -3.81 9.24 8.43
C GLU A 64 -2.37 8.93 8.85
N ARG A 65 -1.94 7.68 8.69
CA ARG A 65 -0.59 7.24 9.07
C ARG A 65 0.47 7.96 8.25
N THR A 66 0.26 8.12 6.94
CA THR A 66 1.18 8.88 6.08
C THR A 66 1.27 10.36 6.48
N ALA A 67 0.18 10.98 6.93
CA ALA A 67 0.21 12.37 7.39
C ALA A 67 1.01 12.57 8.69
N HIS A 68 1.09 11.53 9.53
CA HIS A 68 1.72 11.60 10.86
C HIS A 68 3.12 10.97 10.94
N ASP A 69 3.48 10.04 10.07
CA ASP A 69 4.81 9.43 10.05
C ASP A 69 5.82 10.37 9.36
N PRO A 70 6.90 10.79 10.04
CA PRO A 70 7.83 11.79 9.51
C PRO A 70 8.50 11.39 8.19
N LEU A 71 8.77 10.10 8.00
CA LEU A 71 9.42 9.61 6.79
C LEU A 71 8.47 9.73 5.60
N THR A 72 7.30 9.13 5.71
CA THR A 72 6.30 9.14 4.63
C THR A 72 5.82 10.56 4.33
N ARG A 73 5.56 11.39 5.34
CA ARG A 73 5.28 12.81 5.16
C ARG A 73 6.38 13.53 4.39
N SER A 74 7.64 13.20 4.64
CA SER A 74 8.77 13.77 3.92
C SER A 74 8.90 13.28 2.49
N VAL A 75 8.50 12.04 2.20
CA VAL A 75 8.52 11.46 0.84
C VAL A 75 7.40 12.06 0.00
N PHE A 76 6.16 12.02 0.49
CA PHE A 76 4.98 12.51 -0.24
C PHE A 76 4.85 14.04 -0.20
N GLY A 77 5.48 14.72 0.77
CA GLY A 77 5.54 16.18 0.86
C GLY A 77 6.72 16.83 0.11
N GLY A 78 7.55 16.06 -0.58
CA GLY A 78 8.60 16.56 -1.50
C GLY A 78 9.98 16.83 -0.88
N ALA A 79 10.18 16.72 0.44
CA ALA A 79 11.45 17.07 1.09
C ALA A 79 12.55 16.00 0.95
N ASN A 80 12.20 14.71 0.86
CA ASN A 80 13.14 13.58 0.68
C ASN A 80 12.77 12.75 -0.55
N ALA A 81 12.29 13.43 -1.59
CA ALA A 81 11.69 12.83 -2.77
C ALA A 81 12.68 12.00 -3.60
N GLU A 82 13.93 12.46 -3.74
CA GLU A 82 14.88 11.93 -4.73
C GLU A 82 15.25 10.45 -4.53
N ASP A 83 15.55 10.04 -3.28
CA ASP A 83 15.97 8.67 -2.98
C ASP A 83 14.78 7.70 -2.81
N MET A 84 13.67 8.20 -2.26
CA MET A 84 12.56 7.36 -1.79
C MET A 84 11.37 7.32 -2.74
N LEU A 85 11.06 8.37 -3.51
CA LEU A 85 9.94 8.33 -4.45
C LEU A 85 10.03 7.19 -5.46
N PRO A 86 11.21 6.82 -6.00
CA PRO A 86 11.30 5.67 -6.88
C PRO A 86 10.78 4.38 -6.23
N LEU A 87 10.91 4.22 -4.91
CA LEU A 87 10.43 3.02 -4.20
C LEU A 87 8.91 2.96 -4.07
N VAL A 88 8.20 4.07 -4.25
CA VAL A 88 6.74 4.10 -4.27
C VAL A 88 6.17 4.38 -5.66
N THR A 89 7.03 4.43 -6.69
CA THR A 89 6.66 4.70 -8.08
C THR A 89 7.29 3.68 -9.04
N THR A 90 8.43 4.01 -9.65
CA THR A 90 9.06 3.24 -10.74
C THR A 90 9.68 1.91 -10.30
N ARG A 91 10.13 1.82 -9.05
CA ARG A 91 10.70 0.63 -8.40
C ARG A 91 9.80 0.07 -7.30
N GLY A 92 8.54 0.50 -7.24
CA GLY A 92 7.62 0.14 -6.16
C GLY A 92 6.94 -1.21 -6.29
N HIS A 93 7.31 -2.03 -7.28
CA HIS A 93 6.68 -3.32 -7.52
C HIS A 93 6.61 -4.24 -6.29
N PRO A 94 7.67 -4.40 -5.46
CA PRO A 94 7.56 -5.23 -4.25
C PRO A 94 6.55 -4.70 -3.23
N ILE A 95 6.47 -3.37 -3.06
CA ILE A 95 5.53 -2.72 -2.15
C ILE A 95 4.10 -2.86 -2.67
N MET A 96 3.92 -2.66 -3.98
CA MET A 96 2.65 -2.87 -4.67
C MET A 96 2.16 -4.30 -4.49
N ALA A 97 2.99 -5.30 -4.80
CA ALA A 97 2.64 -6.70 -4.70
C ALA A 97 2.22 -7.06 -3.26
N ALA A 98 3.02 -6.69 -2.27
CA ALA A 98 2.72 -6.98 -0.87
C ALA A 98 1.41 -6.33 -0.39
N ALA A 99 1.09 -5.11 -0.85
CA ALA A 99 -0.17 -4.46 -0.55
C ALA A 99 -1.36 -5.09 -1.29
N THR A 100 -1.16 -5.46 -2.56
CA THR A 100 -2.16 -6.16 -3.37
C THR A 100 -2.56 -7.47 -2.72
N ASP A 101 -1.58 -8.26 -2.26
CA ASP A 101 -1.82 -9.56 -1.62
C ASP A 101 -2.74 -9.44 -0.38
N VAL A 102 -2.58 -8.37 0.40
CA VAL A 102 -3.41 -8.11 1.59
C VAL A 102 -4.88 -7.85 1.21
N TYR A 103 -5.13 -7.04 0.17
CA TYR A 103 -6.50 -6.81 -0.30
C TYR A 103 -7.06 -8.03 -1.02
N LEU A 104 -6.23 -8.78 -1.75
CA LEU A 104 -6.63 -10.01 -2.43
C LEU A 104 -7.09 -11.08 -1.44
N GLU A 105 -6.35 -11.28 -0.34
CA GLU A 105 -6.73 -12.18 0.75
C GLU A 105 -8.09 -11.77 1.34
N HIS A 106 -8.29 -10.48 1.61
CA HIS A 106 -9.56 -9.94 2.08
C HIS A 106 -10.70 -10.22 1.10
N PHE A 107 -10.48 -10.01 -0.19
CA PHE A 107 -11.51 -10.23 -1.20
C PHE A 107 -11.87 -11.70 -1.38
N HIS A 108 -10.88 -12.61 -1.34
CA HIS A 108 -11.15 -14.04 -1.38
C HIS A 108 -11.97 -14.51 -0.19
N LEU A 109 -11.72 -13.94 1.00
CA LEU A 109 -12.45 -14.30 2.22
C LEU A 109 -13.92 -13.86 2.15
N HIS A 110 -14.18 -12.63 1.68
CA HIS A 110 -15.50 -12.02 1.78
C HIS A 110 -16.34 -12.09 0.50
N TYR A 111 -15.71 -12.33 -0.65
CA TYR A 111 -16.37 -12.40 -1.95
C TYR A 111 -15.94 -13.66 -2.72
N PRO A 112 -16.16 -14.88 -2.17
CA PRO A 112 -15.68 -16.13 -2.75
C PRO A 112 -16.28 -16.48 -4.13
N TRP A 113 -17.28 -15.72 -4.58
CA TRP A 113 -17.88 -15.85 -5.91
C TRP A 113 -17.18 -14.99 -6.98
N LEU A 114 -16.26 -14.09 -6.61
CA LEU A 114 -15.45 -13.35 -7.58
C LEU A 114 -14.43 -14.28 -8.23
N SER A 115 -14.21 -14.10 -9.52
CA SER A 115 -13.09 -14.78 -10.19
C SER A 115 -11.75 -14.29 -9.65
N GLN A 116 -10.74 -15.17 -9.67
CA GLN A 116 -9.36 -14.84 -9.28
C GLN A 116 -8.87 -13.59 -10.02
N GLU A 117 -9.03 -13.58 -11.34
CA GLU A 117 -8.58 -12.47 -12.20
C GLU A 117 -9.23 -11.14 -11.81
N ARG A 118 -10.52 -11.15 -11.48
CA ARG A 118 -11.20 -9.93 -11.05
C ARG A 118 -10.79 -9.51 -9.64
N ALA A 119 -10.63 -10.44 -8.71
CA ALA A 119 -10.17 -10.12 -7.36
C ALA A 119 -8.77 -9.49 -7.39
N GLU A 120 -7.85 -10.05 -8.18
CA GLU A 120 -6.51 -9.51 -8.43
C GLU A 120 -6.58 -8.11 -9.04
N LEU A 121 -7.41 -7.91 -10.08
CA LEU A 121 -7.59 -6.62 -10.73
C LEU A 121 -8.06 -5.55 -9.74
N ILE A 122 -9.08 -5.86 -8.94
CA ILE A 122 -9.64 -4.92 -7.95
C ILE A 122 -8.59 -4.61 -6.87
N ALA A 123 -7.92 -5.63 -6.33
CA ALA A 123 -6.89 -5.46 -5.31
C ALA A 123 -5.74 -4.57 -5.80
N GLU A 124 -5.23 -4.82 -7.00
CA GLU A 124 -4.18 -3.99 -7.58
C GLU A 124 -4.64 -2.53 -7.74
N HIS A 125 -5.86 -2.32 -8.22
CA HIS A 125 -6.37 -0.97 -8.49
C HIS A 125 -6.67 -0.18 -7.22
N VAL A 126 -7.09 -0.83 -6.13
CA VAL A 126 -7.17 -0.20 -4.80
C VAL A 126 -5.82 0.40 -4.43
N VAL A 127 -4.75 -0.40 -4.50
CA VAL A 127 -3.40 0.05 -4.12
C VAL A 127 -2.91 1.16 -5.03
N ARG A 128 -3.09 1.03 -6.36
CA ARG A 128 -2.68 2.06 -7.32
C ARG A 128 -3.40 3.39 -7.09
N LEU A 129 -4.70 3.35 -6.80
CA LEU A 129 -5.47 4.56 -6.49
C LEU A 129 -5.03 5.21 -5.19
N VAL A 130 -4.76 4.43 -4.14
CA VAL A 130 -4.23 4.94 -2.87
C VAL A 130 -2.88 5.64 -3.10
N ILE A 131 -1.93 5.00 -3.79
CA ILE A 131 -0.62 5.63 -4.07
C ILE A 131 -0.78 6.88 -4.94
N SER A 132 -1.63 6.83 -5.97
CA SER A 132 -1.93 7.98 -6.82
C SER A 132 -2.42 9.17 -5.99
N HIS A 133 -3.34 8.94 -5.05
CA HIS A 133 -3.85 9.97 -4.16
C HIS A 133 -2.87 10.42 -3.07
N LEU A 134 -1.93 9.58 -2.66
CA LEU A 134 -0.83 10.01 -1.78
C LEU A 134 0.15 10.93 -2.52
N LEU A 135 0.41 10.67 -3.80
CA LEU A 135 1.30 11.48 -4.65
C LEU A 135 0.61 12.75 -5.16
N THR A 136 -0.66 12.66 -5.52
CA THR A 136 -1.48 13.75 -6.05
C THR A 136 -2.82 13.78 -5.31
N PRO A 137 -2.89 14.48 -4.16
CA PRO A 137 -4.08 14.51 -3.31
C PRO A 137 -5.31 15.07 -4.02
N SER A 138 -6.44 14.39 -3.84
CA SER A 138 -7.77 14.90 -4.20
C SER A 138 -8.49 15.44 -2.97
N ARG A 139 -9.69 16.02 -3.15
CA ARG A 139 -10.48 16.58 -2.04
C ARG A 139 -10.92 15.52 -1.03
N ASP A 140 -11.26 14.33 -1.49
CA ASP A 140 -11.73 13.21 -0.66
C ASP A 140 -11.24 11.88 -1.25
N PRO A 141 -9.97 11.53 -1.03
CA PRO A 141 -9.37 10.36 -1.63
C PRO A 141 -9.96 9.06 -1.07
N VAL A 142 -10.29 9.02 0.23
CA VAL A 142 -10.89 7.83 0.87
C VAL A 142 -12.23 7.52 0.22
N HIS A 143 -13.11 8.51 0.10
CA HIS A 143 -14.40 8.32 -0.55
C HIS A 143 -14.25 7.90 -2.01
N ALA A 144 -13.33 8.51 -2.75
CA ALA A 144 -13.07 8.18 -4.15
C ALA A 144 -12.66 6.71 -4.33
N VAL A 145 -11.65 6.24 -3.59
CA VAL A 145 -11.18 4.85 -3.70
C VAL A 145 -12.29 3.89 -3.29
N VAL A 146 -12.92 4.10 -2.13
CA VAL A 146 -13.98 3.20 -1.63
C VAL A 146 -15.17 3.12 -2.58
N THR A 147 -15.58 4.23 -3.19
CA THR A 147 -16.69 4.24 -4.15
C THR A 147 -16.37 3.41 -5.38
N ILE A 148 -15.17 3.58 -5.96
CA ILE A 148 -14.72 2.81 -7.12
C ILE A 148 -14.61 1.32 -6.77
N THR A 149 -13.98 0.99 -5.64
CA THR A 149 -13.82 -0.40 -5.18
C THR A 149 -15.18 -1.06 -4.94
N SER A 150 -16.11 -0.37 -4.28
CA SER A 150 -17.46 -0.89 -4.02
C SER A 150 -18.22 -1.15 -5.32
N ALA A 151 -18.17 -0.22 -6.28
CA ALA A 151 -18.78 -0.41 -7.59
C ALA A 151 -18.17 -1.61 -8.32
N LEU A 152 -16.85 -1.76 -8.26
CA LEU A 152 -16.14 -2.89 -8.87
C LEU A 152 -16.39 -4.21 -8.16
N LEU A 153 -16.68 -4.26 -6.85
CA LEU A 153 -17.02 -5.49 -6.14
C LEU A 153 -18.47 -5.93 -6.42
N LEU A 154 -19.38 -4.97 -6.60
CA LEU A 154 -20.82 -5.22 -6.76
C LEU A 154 -21.28 -5.38 -8.21
N SER A 155 -20.42 -5.04 -9.19
CA SER A 155 -20.75 -5.21 -10.61
C SER A 155 -20.94 -6.69 -10.99
N PRO A 156 -21.79 -7.03 -11.96
CA PRO A 156 -21.86 -8.39 -12.49
C PRO A 156 -20.55 -8.73 -13.26
N GLU A 157 -20.17 -10.01 -13.26
CA GLU A 157 -19.05 -10.46 -14.11
C GLU A 157 -19.37 -10.21 -15.59
N PRO A 158 -18.42 -9.72 -16.40
CA PRO A 158 -18.63 -9.41 -17.81
C PRO A 158 -19.03 -10.64 -18.65
N HIS A 159 -18.88 -11.87 -18.14
CA HIS A 159 -19.24 -13.10 -18.84
C HIS A 159 -20.73 -13.48 -18.80
N SER A 160 -21.59 -12.63 -18.23
CA SER A 160 -23.04 -12.86 -18.19
C SER A 160 -23.79 -12.45 -19.47
N LEU A 161 -23.12 -11.80 -20.44
CA LEU A 161 -23.78 -11.16 -21.59
C LEU A 161 -23.61 -11.85 -22.94
N ASP A 162 -22.90 -12.99 -23.03
CA ASP A 162 -22.67 -13.60 -24.35
C ASP A 162 -22.57 -15.14 -24.29
N ARG A 163 -23.70 -15.78 -23.95
CA ARG A 163 -24.01 -17.17 -24.35
C ARG A 163 -25.51 -17.32 -24.55
N THR A 164 -26.01 -16.76 -25.64
CA THR A 164 -27.22 -17.30 -26.28
C THR A 164 -26.81 -17.92 -27.62
N PRO A 165 -27.28 -19.14 -27.91
CA PRO A 165 -26.79 -20.00 -28.99
C PRO A 165 -27.14 -19.51 -30.39
#